data_AF-A0A357M6X6-F1
#
_entry.id   AF-A0A357M6X6-F1
#
_cell.length_a   1.000
_cell.length_b   1.000
_cell.length_c   1.000
_cell.angle_alpha   90.00
_cell.angle_beta   90.00
_cell.angle_gamma   90.00
#
_symmetry.space_group_name_H-M   'P 1'
#
loop_
_entity.id
_entity.type
_entity.pdbx_description
1 polymer ?
#
loop_
_entity_poly.entity_id
_entity_poly.type
_entity_poly.pdbx_seq_one_letter_code
_entity_poly.pdbx_strand_id
1 'polypeptide(L)' 'ENASCHLALGAAYAFTLQEGTTMTKEQLQEKGMNQSHTHVDFMMGSPEMSIDGIKDDGTTVPIFRDGDWA' A
#
# COMPACT_ATOMS: atom_id res chain seq x y z
N GLU A 1 7.60 -9.07 6.15
CA GLU A 1 6.49 -8.97 5.18
C GLU A 1 5.63 -10.24 5.05
N ASN A 2 6.18 -11.45 4.88
CA ASN A 2 5.37 -12.63 4.49
C ASN A 2 4.61 -13.35 5.63
N ALA A 3 4.62 -12.81 6.85
CA ALA A 3 3.94 -13.38 8.02
C ALA A 3 2.96 -12.41 8.69
N SER A 4 2.88 -11.17 8.22
CA SER A 4 2.07 -10.09 8.80
C SER A 4 1.94 -8.97 7.77
N CYS A 5 0.78 -8.30 7.73
CA CYS A 5 0.63 -7.07 6.97
C CYS A 5 1.77 -6.10 7.32
N HIS A 6 2.29 -5.39 6.32
CA HIS A 6 3.39 -4.47 6.49
C HIS A 6 3.15 -3.20 5.67
N LEU A 7 3.85 -2.15 6.05
CA LEU A 7 3.99 -0.93 5.25
C LEU A 7 5.48 -0.67 5.05
N ALA A 8 5.79 0.10 4.00
CA ALA A 8 7.14 0.51 3.69
C ALA A 8 7.32 2.01 3.91
N LEU A 9 8.38 2.41 4.61
CA LEU A 9 8.88 3.78 4.58
C LEU A 9 9.82 3.94 3.39
N GLY A 10 9.57 4.93 2.54
CA GLY A 10 10.46 5.29 1.44
C GLY A 10 9.89 4.95 0.05
N ALA A 11 10.75 4.44 -0.83
CA ALA A 11 10.49 4.39 -2.26
C ALA A 11 9.36 3.42 -2.62
N ALA A 12 8.44 3.87 -3.48
CA ALA A 12 7.39 3.02 -4.02
C ALA A 12 7.83 2.36 -5.34
N TYR A 13 7.36 1.14 -5.61
CA TYR A 13 7.72 0.40 -6.83
C TYR A 13 6.88 0.83 -8.03
N ALA A 14 7.51 1.26 -9.13
CA ALA A 14 6.81 1.78 -10.30
C ALA A 14 5.76 0.82 -10.92
N PHE A 15 5.93 -0.50 -10.76
CA PHE A 15 4.99 -1.50 -11.28
C PHE A 15 3.67 -1.60 -10.47
N THR A 16 3.56 -0.96 -9.30
CA THR A 16 2.30 -0.90 -8.54
C THR A 16 1.33 0.16 -9.07
N LEU A 17 1.79 0.99 -10.02
CA LEU A 17 1.00 1.95 -10.75
C LEU A 17 0.85 1.48 -12.21
N GLN A 18 -0.37 1.57 -12.74
CA GLN A 18 -0.61 1.27 -14.15
C GLN A 18 0.30 2.13 -15.04
N GLU A 19 1.01 1.47 -15.96
CA GLU A 19 2.03 2.06 -16.86
C GLU A 19 3.26 2.68 -16.16
N GLY A 20 3.40 2.55 -14.84
CA GLY A 20 4.43 3.25 -14.08
C GLY A 20 5.86 2.88 -14.46
N THR A 21 6.12 1.66 -14.97
CA THR A 21 7.45 1.24 -15.44
C THR A 21 7.95 2.00 -16.68
N THR A 22 7.08 2.73 -17.37
CA THR A 22 7.41 3.57 -18.53
C THR A 22 7.54 5.05 -18.20
N MET A 23 7.25 5.44 -16.96
CA MET A 23 7.23 6.83 -16.51
C MET A 23 8.59 7.29 -15.98
N THR A 24 8.86 8.59 -16.08
CA THR A 24 10.00 9.22 -15.39
C THR A 24 9.72 9.36 -13.89
N LYS A 25 10.75 9.67 -13.09
CA LYS A 25 10.60 9.89 -11.65
C LYS A 25 9.65 11.04 -11.33
N GLU A 26 9.70 12.10 -12.13
CA GLU A 26 8.85 13.28 -11.99
C GLU A 26 7.37 12.91 -12.24
N GLN A 27 7.09 12.15 -13.30
CA GLN A 27 5.75 11.66 -13.61
C GLN A 27 5.21 10.72 -12.52
N LEU A 28 6.07 9.87 -11.95
CA LEU A 28 5.71 9.00 -10.83
C LEU A 28 5.38 9.83 -9.58
N GLN A 29 6.19 10.84 -9.28
CA GLN A 29 5.96 11.74 -8.14
C GLN A 29 4.66 12.54 -8.27
N GLU A 30 4.34 13.05 -9.47
CA GLU A 30 3.08 13.74 -9.76
C GLU A 30 1.85 12.85 -9.53
N LYS A 31 2.01 11.53 -9.72
CA LYS A 31 0.98 10.53 -9.44
C LYS A 31 0.99 10.00 -8.00
N GLY A 32 1.73 10.67 -7.11
CA GLY A 32 1.78 10.36 -5.67
C GLY A 32 2.74 9.23 -5.29
N MET A 33 3.59 8.75 -6.20
CA MET A 33 4.58 7.72 -5.86
C MET A 33 5.75 8.32 -5.11
N ASN A 34 5.93 7.87 -3.86
CA ASN A 34 6.99 8.36 -3.01
C ASN A 34 8.39 8.01 -3.57
N GLN A 35 9.29 8.99 -3.57
CA GLN A 35 10.66 8.85 -4.04
C GLN A 35 11.62 8.85 -2.84
N SER A 36 12.50 7.86 -2.76
CA SER A 36 13.51 7.76 -1.70
C SER A 36 14.70 6.93 -2.16
N HIS A 37 15.82 7.03 -1.45
CA HIS A 37 16.95 6.12 -1.60
C HIS A 37 16.77 4.82 -0.82
N THR A 38 15.84 4.78 0.13
CA THR A 38 15.56 3.62 0.98
C THR A 38 14.16 3.10 0.76
N HIS A 39 13.98 1.82 1.09
CA HIS A 39 12.70 1.14 1.21
C HIS A 39 12.83 0.24 2.42
N VAL A 40 12.04 0.51 3.46
CA VAL A 40 12.14 -0.20 4.74
C VAL A 40 10.77 -0.68 5.16
N ASP A 41 10.58 -2.00 5.09
CA ASP A 41 9.38 -2.67 5.53
C ASP A 41 9.34 -2.80 7.05
N PHE A 42 8.18 -2.51 7.62
CA PHE A 42 7.87 -2.79 9.01
C PHE A 42 6.48 -3.44 9.11
N MET A 43 6.38 -4.43 9.98
CA MET A 43 5.18 -5.25 10.13
C MET A 43 4.23 -4.64 11.16
N MET A 44 2.91 -4.75 10.91
CA MET A 44 1.87 -4.19 11.78
C MET A 44 0.58 -5.02 11.85
N GLY A 45 0.46 -6.13 11.12
CA GLY A 45 -0.68 -7.04 11.21
C GLY A 45 -0.72 -7.82 12.53
N SER A 46 -1.94 -8.04 13.06
CA SER A 46 -2.21 -8.91 14.22
C SER A 46 -3.58 -9.60 14.07
N PRO A 47 -3.90 -10.61 14.89
CA PRO A 47 -5.23 -11.21 14.96
C PRO A 47 -6.34 -10.26 15.46
N GLU A 48 -6.01 -9.06 15.96
CA GLU A 48 -7.03 -8.05 16.31
C GLU A 48 -7.22 -7.00 15.20
N MET A 49 -6.50 -7.11 14.08
CA MET A 49 -6.56 -6.13 13.00
C MET A 49 -7.86 -6.23 12.21
N SER A 50 -8.46 -5.09 11.92
CA SER A 50 -9.55 -4.94 10.95
C SER A 50 -9.13 -3.94 9.87
N ILE A 51 -9.46 -4.24 8.61
CA ILE A 51 -9.18 -3.36 7.46
C ILE A 51 -10.48 -3.14 6.70
N ASP A 52 -10.78 -1.88 6.42
CA ASP A 52 -11.87 -1.46 5.54
C ASP A 52 -11.30 -0.82 4.27
N GLY A 53 -11.83 -1.23 3.13
CA GLY A 53 -11.67 -0.53 1.86
C GLY A 53 -12.71 0.58 1.76
N ILE A 54 -12.29 1.78 1.37
CA ILE A 54 -13.17 2.92 1.16
C ILE A 54 -13.29 3.14 -0.36
N LYS A 55 -14.51 3.08 -0.89
CA LYS A 55 -14.79 3.39 -2.30
C LYS A 55 -14.81 4.90 -2.54
N ASP A 56 -14.72 5.30 -3.80
CA ASP A 56 -14.79 6.71 -4.22
C ASP A 56 -16.09 7.40 -3.79
N ASP A 57 -17.19 6.65 -3.65
CA ASP A 57 -18.48 7.16 -3.15
C ASP A 57 -18.57 7.25 -1.62
N GLY A 58 -17.50 6.89 -0.91
CA GLY A 58 -17.42 6.89 0.56
C GLY A 58 -17.96 5.61 1.22
N THR A 59 -18.49 4.65 0.45
CA THR A 59 -18.95 3.37 0.99
C THR A 59 -17.76 2.58 1.53
N THR A 60 -17.89 2.04 2.75
CA THR A 60 -16.91 1.15 3.35
C THR A 60 -17.24 -0.31 3.06
N VAL A 61 -16.23 -1.09 2.70
CA VAL A 61 -16.32 -2.54 2.49
C VAL A 61 -15.31 -3.23 3.39
N PRO A 62 -15.73 -4.19 4.22
CA PRO A 62 -14.79 -4.96 5.03
C PRO A 62 -13.84 -5.76 4.13
N ILE A 63 -12.55 -5.66 4.39
CA ILE A 63 -11.51 -6.43 3.70
C ILE A 63 -10.94 -7.47 4.66
N PHE A 64 -10.55 -7.05 5.87
CA PHE A 64 -10.11 -7.94 6.95
C PHE A 64 -10.95 -7.76 8.21
N ARG A 65 -11.17 -8.85 8.94
CA ARG A 65 -11.66 -8.88 10.33
C ARG A 65 -10.86 -9.92 11.10
N ASP A 66 -10.52 -9.61 12.35
CA ASP A 66 -9.73 -10.47 13.23
C ASP A 66 -8.43 -11.01 12.58
N GLY A 67 -7.77 -10.15 11.79
CA GLY A 67 -6.51 -10.47 11.13
C GLY A 67 -6.58 -11.38 9.90
N ASP A 68 -7.78 -11.71 9.41
CA ASP A 68 -7.97 -12.55 8.20
C ASP A 68 -9.05 -11.94 7.28
N TRP A 69 -9.24 -12.53 6.09
CA TRP A 69 -10.22 -12.08 5.11
C TRP A 69 -11.65 -12.14 5.66
N ALA A 70 -12.42 -11.06 5.44
CA ALA A 70 -13.80 -10.90 5.89
C ALA A 70 -14.83 -11.67 5.04
#